data_AF-A0A2J0LJG3-F1
#
_entry.id   AF-A0A2J0LJG3-F1
#
_cell.length_a   1.000
_cell.length_b   1.000
_cell.length_c   1.000
_cell.angle_alpha   90.00
_cell.angle_beta   90.00
_cell.angle_gamma   90.00
#
_symmetry.space_group_name_H-M   'P 1'
#
loop_
_entity.id
_entity.type
_entity.pdbx_description
1 polymer ?
#
loop_
_entity_poly.entity_id
_entity_poly.type
_entity_poly.pdbx_seq_one_letter_code
_entity_poly.pdbx_strand_id
1 'polypeptide(L)'
;MKKIFFGVAAVMIISVSFVYADTDKSEDVELEKIVVTPTRMEQYDYESTSNVTVIGSREIKSSGARNVSAVLEQKAGINAYNNSSDKTNKVDIRGFADTVVNNVLVLIDGRKVNSIDMSGPDWLQIPVESIERVEVLRGAGSVLYGDNAVGGVINIITKKGTGKFSGRLGTMLGSYKTRQDDIEVQGSEDKISYYLYSKYYETEGYRANSALLSKDINAKIDFDPADLLSLGIS
;
A
#
# COMPACT_ATOMS: atom_id res chain seq x y z
N MET A 1 -24.53 31.88 63.96
CA MET A 1 -24.06 32.40 62.66
C MET A 1 -22.66 32.98 62.84
N LYS A 2 -21.63 32.29 62.34
CA LYS A 2 -20.24 32.79 62.27
C LYS A 2 -19.71 32.40 60.89
N LYS A 3 -19.45 33.38 60.02
CA LYS A 3 -18.88 33.19 58.69
C LYS A 3 -17.35 33.24 58.85
N ILE A 4 -16.66 32.18 58.41
CA ILE A 4 -15.20 32.13 58.36
C ILE A 4 -14.79 32.46 56.93
N PHE A 5 -14.11 33.59 56.75
CA PHE A 5 -13.48 34.01 55.49
C PHE A 5 -12.15 33.27 55.33
N PHE A 6 -11.98 32.54 54.23
CA PHE A 6 -10.71 31.91 53.86
C PHE A 6 -9.97 32.86 52.90
N GLY A 7 -8.87 33.47 53.36
CA GLY A 7 -7.98 34.30 52.54
C GLY A 7 -7.00 33.42 51.78
N VAL A 8 -7.01 33.52 50.45
CA VAL A 8 -6.02 32.86 49.57
C VAL A 8 -4.82 33.78 49.42
N ALA A 9 -3.67 33.38 49.98
CA ALA A 9 -2.39 34.03 49.73
C ALA A 9 -1.75 33.42 48.48
N ALA A 10 -1.58 34.23 47.43
CA ALA A 10 -0.88 33.83 46.20
C ALA A 10 0.64 33.97 46.42
N VAL A 11 1.35 32.85 46.42
CA VAL A 11 2.83 32.81 46.40
C VAL A 11 3.26 32.69 44.94
N MET A 12 3.90 33.73 44.43
CA MET A 12 4.44 33.79 43.07
C MET A 12 5.87 33.21 43.08
N ILE A 13 6.03 31.97 42.62
CA ILE A 13 7.34 31.31 42.48
C ILE A 13 7.93 31.74 41.13
N ILE A 14 9.01 32.51 41.17
CA ILE A 14 9.80 32.87 39.98
C ILE A 14 10.72 31.67 39.68
N SER A 15 10.41 30.89 38.66
CA SER A 15 11.27 29.81 38.17
C SER A 15 12.34 30.38 37.23
N VAL A 16 13.60 30.32 37.67
CA VAL A 16 14.78 30.62 36.84
C VAL A 16 15.05 29.40 35.95
N SER A 17 14.91 29.55 34.64
CA SER A 17 15.27 28.52 33.67
C SER A 17 16.78 28.56 33.39
N PHE A 18 17.50 27.55 33.85
CA PHE A 18 18.86 27.25 33.37
C PHE A 18 18.76 26.60 31.99
N VAL A 19 19.29 27.27 30.97
CA VAL A 19 19.45 26.70 29.62
C VAL A 19 20.64 25.76 29.68
N TYR A 20 20.38 24.45 29.57
CA TYR A 20 21.41 23.47 29.25
C TYR A 20 21.56 23.43 27.72
N ALA A 21 22.78 23.68 27.23
CA ALA A 21 23.12 23.47 25.84
C ALA A 21 23.21 21.96 25.62
N ASP A 22 22.22 21.40 24.92
CA ASP A 22 22.28 20.02 24.44
C ASP A 22 23.28 19.97 23.29
N THR A 23 24.33 19.16 23.45
CA THR A 23 25.29 18.91 22.38
C THR A 23 24.64 17.90 21.46
N ASP A 24 24.19 18.34 20.29
CA ASP A 24 23.71 17.49 19.19
C ASP A 24 24.75 16.39 18.93
N LYS A 25 24.49 15.20 19.49
CA LYS A 25 25.08 13.97 18.97
C LYS A 25 24.42 13.76 17.62
N SER A 26 25.23 13.79 16.56
CA SER A 26 24.81 13.30 15.26
C SER A 26 24.36 11.85 15.41
N GLU A 27 23.05 11.64 15.55
CA GLU A 27 22.46 10.32 15.37
C GLU A 27 22.79 9.90 13.93
N ASP A 28 23.50 8.78 13.80
CA ASP A 28 23.65 8.13 12.50
C ASP A 28 22.24 7.89 11.96
N VAL A 29 21.87 8.64 10.91
CA VAL A 29 20.59 8.45 10.21
C VAL A 29 20.69 7.13 9.47
N GLU A 30 20.31 6.04 10.14
CA GLU A 30 20.19 4.75 9.52
C GLU A 30 18.99 4.81 8.57
N LEU A 31 19.27 4.89 7.27
CA LEU A 31 18.23 4.94 6.24
C LEU A 31 17.41 3.65 6.29
N GLU A 32 16.08 3.79 6.23
CA GLU A 32 15.16 2.67 6.19
C GLU A 32 15.47 1.80 4.96
N LYS A 33 15.88 0.55 5.21
CA LYS A 33 16.25 -0.37 4.14
C LYS A 33 15.00 -0.92 3.47
N ILE A 34 14.80 -0.61 2.19
CA ILE A 34 13.64 -1.08 1.43
C ILE A 34 14.01 -2.38 0.73
N VAL A 35 13.32 -3.46 1.09
CA VAL A 35 13.45 -4.76 0.43
C VAL A 35 12.57 -4.78 -0.82
N VAL A 36 13.18 -5.11 -1.95
CA VAL A 36 12.54 -5.22 -3.26
C VAL A 36 12.75 -6.61 -3.84
N THR A 37 11.86 -7.03 -4.74
CA THR A 37 11.92 -8.35 -5.38
C THR A 37 12.06 -8.27 -6.93
N PRO A 38 13.00 -7.47 -7.48
CA PRO A 38 13.12 -7.26 -8.93
C PRO A 38 13.64 -8.48 -9.68
N THR A 39 14.37 -9.36 -8.99
CA THR A 39 14.99 -10.57 -9.54
C THR A 39 14.34 -11.86 -9.03
N ARG A 40 13.13 -11.77 -8.45
CA ARG A 40 12.50 -12.84 -7.64
C ARG A 40 13.24 -13.21 -6.36
N MET A 41 14.31 -12.50 -6.03
CA MET A 41 15.02 -12.59 -4.75
C MET A 41 14.84 -11.28 -4.00
N GLU A 42 14.70 -11.39 -2.68
CA GLU A 42 14.71 -10.23 -1.80
C GLU A 42 16.12 -9.62 -1.78
N GLN A 43 16.19 -8.34 -2.09
CA GLN A 43 17.43 -7.56 -2.08
C GLN A 43 17.11 -6.12 -1.69
N TYR A 44 18.10 -5.39 -1.20
CA TYR A 44 17.91 -3.97 -0.94
C TYR A 44 17.81 -3.18 -2.26
N ASP A 45 17.03 -2.11 -2.23
CA ASP A 45 16.81 -1.25 -3.40
C ASP A 45 18.13 -0.69 -3.98
N TYR A 46 19.06 -0.26 -3.11
CA TYR A 46 20.36 0.27 -3.49
C TYR A 46 21.33 -0.79 -4.07
N GLU A 47 21.05 -2.08 -3.83
CA GLU A 47 21.80 -3.20 -4.42
C GLU A 47 21.21 -3.62 -5.76
N SER A 48 20.05 -3.08 -6.15
CA SER A 48 19.44 -3.38 -7.43
C SER A 48 20.11 -2.65 -8.58
N THR A 49 20.63 -3.41 -9.53
CA THR A 49 21.08 -2.90 -10.83
C THR A 49 19.90 -2.54 -11.75
N SER A 50 18.68 -2.87 -11.34
CA SER A 50 17.45 -2.66 -12.10
C SER A 50 16.77 -1.35 -11.72
N ASN A 51 16.15 -0.67 -12.68
CA ASN A 51 15.37 0.54 -12.41
C ASN A 51 14.03 0.18 -11.76
N VAL A 52 14.02 0.10 -10.43
CA VAL A 52 12.86 -0.21 -9.59
C VAL A 52 12.33 1.06 -8.92
N THR A 53 11.02 1.22 -8.90
CA THR A 53 10.33 2.22 -8.08
C THR A 53 9.48 1.52 -7.05
N VAL A 54 9.64 1.88 -5.78
CA VAL A 54 8.83 1.35 -4.68
C VAL A 54 7.86 2.41 -4.21
N ILE A 55 6.59 2.03 -4.07
CA ILE A 55 5.51 2.87 -3.56
C ILE A 55 5.02 2.24 -2.27
N GLY A 56 5.44 2.76 -1.13
CA GLY A 56 5.10 2.20 0.19
C GLY A 56 3.68 2.56 0.64
N SER A 57 3.13 1.78 1.57
CA SER A 57 1.78 1.97 2.13
C SER A 57 1.52 3.37 2.67
N ARG A 58 2.52 4.03 3.27
CA ARG A 58 2.41 5.42 3.75
C ARG A 58 2.19 6.40 2.58
N GLU A 59 2.95 6.23 1.50
CA GLU A 59 2.80 7.05 0.30
C GLU A 59 1.44 6.81 -0.35
N ILE A 60 1.05 5.53 -0.51
CA ILE A 60 -0.27 5.13 -1.02
C ILE A 60 -1.38 5.79 -0.21
N LYS A 61 -1.30 5.74 1.12
CA LYS A 61 -2.30 6.36 2.01
C LYS A 61 -2.35 7.88 1.85
N SER A 62 -1.20 8.54 1.73
CA SER A 62 -1.14 10.00 1.55
C SER A 62 -1.56 10.47 0.14
N SER A 63 -1.51 9.58 -0.85
CA SER A 63 -1.83 9.90 -2.25
C SER A 63 -3.31 10.22 -2.51
N GLY A 64 -4.20 9.75 -1.62
CA GLY A 64 -5.65 9.82 -1.83
C GLY A 64 -6.17 8.97 -2.99
N ALA A 65 -5.31 8.15 -3.61
CA ALA A 65 -5.71 7.25 -4.69
C ALA A 65 -6.64 6.16 -4.16
N ARG A 66 -7.66 5.79 -4.96
CA ARG A 66 -8.68 4.79 -4.59
C ARG A 66 -8.45 3.41 -5.19
N ASN A 67 -7.56 3.33 -6.18
CA ASN A 67 -7.22 2.11 -6.87
C ASN A 67 -5.72 2.14 -7.23
N VAL A 68 -5.15 0.96 -7.50
CA VAL A 68 -3.71 0.82 -7.73
C VAL A 68 -3.27 1.55 -9.01
N SER A 69 -4.10 1.55 -10.05
CA SER A 69 -3.78 2.29 -11.29
C SER A 69 -3.60 3.79 -11.06
N ALA A 70 -4.40 4.40 -10.18
CA ALA A 70 -4.26 5.81 -9.81
C ALA A 70 -3.04 6.07 -8.93
N VAL A 71 -2.64 5.13 -8.07
CA VAL A 71 -1.36 5.20 -7.35
C VAL A 71 -0.19 5.22 -8.34
N LEU A 72 -0.25 4.34 -9.34
CA LEU A 72 0.79 4.18 -10.34
C LEU A 72 0.92 5.39 -11.28
N GLU A 73 -0.21 5.98 -11.67
CA GLU A 73 -0.27 7.17 -12.54
C GLU A 73 0.48 8.38 -11.95
N GLN A 74 0.64 8.45 -10.63
CA GLN A 74 1.39 9.53 -9.98
C GLN A 74 2.90 9.41 -10.17
N LYS A 75 3.40 8.29 -10.70
CA LYS A 75 4.83 8.06 -10.91
C LYS A 75 5.27 8.38 -12.33
N ALA A 76 6.43 9.03 -12.43
CA ALA A 76 6.98 9.44 -13.72
C ALA A 76 7.22 8.24 -14.66
N GLY A 77 6.75 8.40 -15.90
CA GLY A 77 6.87 7.40 -16.96
C GLY A 77 5.84 6.27 -16.92
N ILE A 78 4.82 6.41 -16.06
CA ILE A 78 3.65 5.54 -16.02
C ILE A 78 2.42 6.37 -16.39
N ASN A 79 1.63 5.88 -17.35
CA ASN A 79 0.37 6.49 -17.76
C ASN A 79 -0.77 5.48 -17.50
N ALA A 80 -1.85 5.92 -16.88
CA ALA A 80 -3.06 5.10 -16.73
C ALA A 80 -4.17 5.65 -17.64
N TYR A 81 -4.71 4.80 -18.50
CA TYR A 81 -5.85 5.13 -19.37
C TYR A 81 -7.12 4.51 -18.82
N ASN A 82 -8.10 5.34 -18.47
CA ASN A 82 -9.42 4.87 -18.09
C ASN A 82 -10.25 4.59 -19.36
N ASN A 83 -10.53 3.31 -19.62
CA ASN A 83 -11.23 2.88 -20.84
C ASN A 83 -12.74 2.69 -20.68
N SER A 84 -13.31 2.93 -19.49
CA SER A 84 -14.76 3.01 -19.18
C SER A 84 -15.02 2.89 -17.67
N SER A 85 -14.23 2.06 -17.00
CA SER A 85 -14.35 1.74 -15.58
C SER A 85 -12.96 1.55 -14.99
N ASP A 86 -12.81 1.86 -13.71
CA ASP A 86 -11.57 1.64 -12.96
C ASP A 86 -11.10 0.18 -12.99
N LYS A 87 -12.03 -0.76 -13.20
CA LYS A 87 -11.74 -2.19 -13.36
C LYS A 87 -10.77 -2.47 -14.50
N THR A 88 -10.96 -1.81 -15.65
CA THR A 88 -10.30 -2.13 -16.93
C THR A 88 -9.31 -1.06 -17.36
N ASN A 89 -8.78 -0.31 -16.39
CA ASN A 89 -7.75 0.69 -16.65
C ASN A 89 -6.53 0.03 -17.32
N LYS A 90 -5.97 0.71 -18.32
CA LYS A 90 -4.73 0.26 -18.97
C LYS A 90 -3.56 1.04 -18.36
N VAL A 91 -2.60 0.36 -17.75
CA VAL A 91 -1.41 0.99 -17.17
C VAL A 91 -0.21 0.75 -18.09
N ASP A 92 0.31 1.83 -18.67
CA ASP A 92 1.40 1.84 -19.64
C ASP A 92 2.69 2.36 -19.00
N ILE A 93 3.78 1.63 -19.25
CA ILE A 93 5.12 1.96 -18.82
C ILE A 93 5.95 2.18 -20.08
N ARG A 94 6.44 3.41 -20.29
CA ARG A 94 7.27 3.80 -21.45
C ARG A 94 6.57 3.83 -22.82
N GLY A 95 5.24 3.86 -22.89
CA GLY A 95 4.52 4.30 -24.10
C GLY A 95 4.22 3.21 -25.13
N PHE A 96 3.89 2.00 -24.69
CA PHE A 96 3.43 0.91 -25.56
C PHE A 96 1.98 1.08 -26.06
N ALA A 97 1.27 2.09 -25.56
CA ALA A 97 -0.05 2.53 -26.01
C ALA A 97 -1.03 1.35 -26.18
N ASP A 98 -1.53 1.10 -27.38
CA ASP A 98 -2.55 0.09 -27.65
C ASP A 98 -2.13 -1.34 -27.31
N THR A 99 -0.82 -1.62 -27.32
CA THR A 99 -0.26 -2.94 -27.03
C THR A 99 0.07 -3.16 -25.56
N VAL A 100 -0.19 -2.18 -24.69
CA VAL A 100 0.20 -2.18 -23.28
C VAL A 100 -0.20 -3.44 -22.51
N VAL A 101 -1.38 -4.00 -22.79
CA VAL A 101 -1.90 -5.17 -22.08
C VAL A 101 -1.00 -6.40 -22.23
N ASN A 102 -0.22 -6.45 -23.31
CA ASN A 102 0.75 -7.52 -23.61
C ASN A 102 2.19 -7.12 -23.30
N ASN A 103 2.42 -5.94 -22.72
CA ASN A 103 3.76 -5.41 -22.46
C ASN A 103 4.00 -5.05 -20.99
N VAL A 104 2.96 -5.01 -20.15
CA VAL A 104 3.09 -4.81 -18.70
C VAL A 104 2.52 -6.00 -17.92
N LEU A 105 3.39 -6.63 -17.14
CA LEU A 105 3.05 -7.77 -16.31
C LEU A 105 2.65 -7.27 -14.93
N VAL A 106 1.52 -7.72 -14.42
CA VAL A 106 1.04 -7.41 -13.09
C VAL A 106 1.02 -8.67 -12.25
N LEU A 107 1.65 -8.57 -11.09
CA LEU A 107 1.78 -9.61 -10.10
C LEU A 107 1.13 -9.16 -8.79
N ILE A 108 0.53 -10.11 -8.08
CA ILE A 108 0.14 -9.96 -6.68
C ILE A 108 0.93 -11.01 -5.90
N ASP A 109 1.78 -10.57 -4.97
CA ASP A 109 2.70 -11.41 -4.22
C ASP A 109 3.51 -12.36 -5.14
N GLY A 110 3.97 -11.84 -6.28
CA GLY A 110 4.73 -12.59 -7.28
C GLY A 110 3.91 -13.49 -8.22
N ARG A 111 2.58 -13.59 -8.05
CA ARG A 111 1.69 -14.39 -8.91
C ARG A 111 1.02 -13.53 -9.99
N LYS A 112 1.07 -13.99 -11.24
CA LYS A 112 0.50 -13.27 -12.39
C LYS A 112 -1.02 -13.16 -12.32
N VAL A 113 -1.53 -11.95 -12.54
CA VAL A 113 -2.98 -11.66 -12.55
C VAL A 113 -3.49 -11.04 -13.85
N ASN A 114 -2.64 -10.89 -14.87
CA ASN A 114 -3.10 -10.52 -16.20
C ASN A 114 -4.05 -11.58 -16.76
N SER A 115 -5.19 -11.14 -17.29
CA SER A 115 -6.15 -12.02 -17.95
C SER A 115 -5.58 -12.61 -19.26
N ILE A 116 -5.98 -13.85 -19.57
CA ILE A 116 -5.53 -14.60 -20.75
C ILE A 116 -6.17 -14.07 -22.04
N ASP A 117 -7.33 -13.42 -21.94
CA ASP A 117 -8.13 -12.89 -23.05
C ASP A 117 -7.68 -11.49 -23.51
N MET A 118 -6.52 -11.02 -23.05
CA MET A 118 -5.98 -9.68 -23.38
C MET A 118 -6.84 -8.51 -22.88
N SER A 119 -7.73 -8.73 -21.90
CA SER A 119 -8.49 -7.66 -21.24
C SER A 119 -7.68 -6.86 -20.22
N GLY A 120 -6.53 -7.39 -19.79
CA GLY A 120 -5.69 -6.81 -18.74
C GLY A 120 -6.03 -7.31 -17.34
N PRO A 121 -5.33 -6.83 -16.30
CA PRO A 121 -5.64 -7.18 -14.92
C PRO A 121 -6.88 -6.43 -14.42
N ASP A 122 -7.61 -7.05 -13.49
CA ASP A 122 -8.67 -6.36 -12.74
C ASP A 122 -8.03 -5.52 -11.61
N TRP A 123 -8.08 -4.19 -11.74
CA TRP A 123 -7.48 -3.28 -10.74
C TRP A 123 -8.33 -3.10 -9.48
N LEU A 124 -9.58 -3.56 -9.47
CA LEU A 124 -10.46 -3.51 -8.30
C LEU A 124 -10.31 -4.76 -7.42
N GLN A 125 -9.60 -5.80 -7.90
CA GLN A 125 -9.45 -7.06 -7.15
C GLN A 125 -8.65 -6.91 -5.85
N ILE A 126 -7.79 -5.89 -5.73
CA ILE A 126 -7.03 -5.61 -4.50
C ILE A 126 -7.35 -4.18 -4.02
N PRO A 127 -7.90 -4.05 -2.80
CA PRO A 127 -8.01 -2.77 -2.12
C PRO A 127 -6.64 -2.12 -1.91
N VAL A 128 -6.51 -0.81 -2.18
CA VAL A 128 -5.25 -0.09 -1.98
C VAL A 128 -4.81 -0.08 -0.53
N GLU A 129 -5.75 -0.17 0.40
CA GLU A 129 -5.53 -0.19 1.83
C GLU A 129 -4.90 -1.50 2.33
N SER A 130 -5.07 -2.61 1.61
CA SER A 130 -4.46 -3.91 1.94
C SER A 130 -3.07 -4.09 1.33
N ILE A 131 -2.57 -3.09 0.61
CA ILE A 131 -1.25 -3.12 -0.03
C ILE A 131 -0.20 -2.64 0.96
N GLU A 132 0.87 -3.41 1.08
CA GLU A 132 2.06 -3.00 1.83
C GLU A 132 2.95 -2.09 0.98
N ARG A 133 3.18 -2.50 -0.26
CA ARG A 133 3.90 -1.70 -1.25
C ARG A 133 3.61 -2.16 -2.68
N VAL A 134 3.86 -1.28 -3.64
CA VAL A 134 3.89 -1.62 -5.07
C VAL A 134 5.31 -1.43 -5.59
N GLU A 135 5.85 -2.46 -6.21
CA GLU A 135 7.16 -2.44 -6.84
C GLU A 135 6.99 -2.36 -8.36
N VAL A 136 7.61 -1.38 -9.00
CA VAL A 136 7.56 -1.20 -10.46
C VAL A 136 8.96 -1.34 -11.03
N LEU A 137 9.19 -2.46 -11.72
CA LEU A 137 10.38 -2.71 -12.52
C LEU A 137 10.17 -2.17 -13.93
N ARG A 138 10.99 -1.20 -14.35
CA ARG A 138 10.87 -0.57 -15.68
C ARG A 138 11.86 -1.16 -16.67
N GLY A 139 11.38 -1.88 -17.68
CA GLY A 139 12.18 -2.46 -18.77
C GLY A 139 11.98 -3.95 -18.97
N ALA A 140 12.96 -4.58 -19.62
CA ALA A 140 12.88 -5.97 -20.08
C ALA A 140 12.87 -7.00 -18.93
N GLY A 141 11.74 -7.11 -18.24
CA GLY A 141 11.46 -8.16 -17.27
C GLY A 141 11.20 -9.52 -17.90
N SER A 142 11.08 -9.60 -19.24
CA SER A 142 10.77 -10.83 -19.96
C SER A 142 11.76 -11.98 -19.73
N VAL A 143 13.03 -11.69 -19.39
CA VAL A 143 14.02 -12.72 -19.08
C VAL A 143 13.64 -13.53 -17.83
N LEU A 144 13.12 -12.86 -16.80
CA LEU A 144 12.80 -13.49 -15.52
C LEU A 144 11.32 -13.84 -15.39
N TYR A 145 10.45 -13.08 -16.04
CA TYR A 145 9.00 -13.21 -15.88
C TYR A 145 8.28 -13.72 -17.11
N GLY A 146 8.95 -13.78 -18.28
CA GLY A 146 8.39 -14.31 -19.51
C GLY A 146 7.49 -13.31 -20.26
N ASP A 147 6.30 -13.76 -20.58
CA ASP A 147 5.33 -12.99 -21.36
C ASP A 147 4.86 -11.74 -20.60
N ASN A 148 4.35 -10.76 -21.34
CA ASN A 148 3.83 -9.50 -20.82
C ASN A 148 4.82 -8.61 -20.05
N ALA A 149 6.12 -8.90 -20.01
CA ALA A 149 7.08 -8.13 -19.20
C ALA A 149 8.07 -7.28 -20.02
N VAL A 150 7.72 -6.90 -21.26
CA VAL A 150 8.61 -6.15 -22.17
C VAL A 150 8.78 -4.70 -21.73
N GLY A 151 7.69 -4.02 -21.38
CA GLY A 151 7.69 -2.65 -20.89
C GLY A 151 8.01 -2.55 -19.39
N GLY A 152 7.57 -3.52 -18.61
CA GLY A 152 7.90 -3.62 -17.20
C GLY A 152 7.09 -4.66 -16.44
N VAL A 153 7.38 -4.74 -15.15
CA VAL A 153 6.67 -5.61 -14.19
C VAL A 153 6.21 -4.75 -13.02
N ILE A 154 4.93 -4.90 -12.65
CA ILE A 154 4.32 -4.29 -11.49
C ILE A 154 4.02 -5.42 -10.52
N ASN A 155 4.63 -5.40 -9.35
CA ASN A 155 4.41 -6.38 -8.30
C ASN A 155 3.74 -5.70 -7.09
N ILE A 156 2.51 -6.08 -6.83
CA ILE A 156 1.71 -5.61 -5.70
C ILE A 156 1.98 -6.56 -4.54
N ILE A 157 2.61 -6.05 -3.48
CA ILE A 157 2.85 -6.83 -2.27
C ILE A 157 1.75 -6.50 -1.27
N THR A 158 1.01 -7.53 -0.87
CA THR A 158 -0.07 -7.40 0.12
C THR A 158 0.49 -7.41 1.54
N LYS A 159 -0.20 -6.73 2.45
CA LYS A 159 0.16 -6.75 3.87
C LYS A 159 0.07 -8.16 4.44
N LYS A 160 0.95 -8.45 5.40
CA LYS A 160 0.97 -9.69 6.17
C LYS A 160 0.88 -9.42 7.67
N GLY A 161 0.49 -10.45 8.42
CA GLY A 161 0.46 -10.39 9.88
C GLY A 161 1.86 -10.11 10.43
N THR A 162 1.99 -9.07 11.26
CA THR A 162 3.26 -8.72 11.91
C THR A 162 3.00 -8.22 13.33
N GLY A 163 3.90 -8.59 14.25
CA GLY A 163 3.89 -8.10 15.62
C GLY A 163 2.62 -8.48 16.40
N LYS A 164 2.32 -7.67 17.43
CA LYS A 164 1.14 -7.90 18.29
C LYS A 164 -0.16 -7.71 17.51
N PHE A 165 -1.22 -8.34 17.99
CA PHE A 165 -2.57 -8.13 17.48
C PHE A 165 -2.89 -6.63 17.37
N SER A 166 -3.36 -6.23 16.20
CA SER A 166 -3.84 -4.89 15.91
C SER A 166 -5.06 -4.94 15.00
N GLY A 167 -5.93 -3.94 15.16
CA GLY A 167 -7.13 -3.81 14.36
C GLY A 167 -7.40 -2.36 14.02
N ARG A 168 -8.01 -2.12 12.87
CA ARG A 168 -8.41 -0.81 12.38
C ARG A 168 -9.81 -0.89 11.78
N LEU A 169 -10.63 0.10 12.10
CA LEU A 169 -11.91 0.33 11.46
C LEU A 169 -11.85 1.69 10.77
N GLY A 170 -12.23 1.73 9.50
CA GLY A 170 -12.30 2.92 8.67
C GLY A 170 -13.71 3.14 8.14
N THR A 171 -14.10 4.41 8.03
CA THR A 171 -15.28 4.83 7.28
C THR A 171 -14.96 6.11 6.53
N MET A 172 -15.41 6.21 5.28
CA MET A 172 -15.23 7.38 4.42
C MET A 172 -16.57 7.72 3.77
N LEU A 173 -16.93 8.99 3.80
CA LEU A 173 -18.07 9.54 3.08
C LEU A 173 -17.58 10.62 2.11
N GLY A 174 -18.21 10.73 0.95
CA GLY A 174 -17.81 11.71 -0.06
C GLY A 174 -18.88 12.02 -1.10
N SER A 175 -18.50 12.85 -2.08
CA SER A 175 -19.35 13.24 -3.21
C SER A 175 -19.89 12.03 -3.98
N TYR A 176 -20.97 12.23 -4.74
CA TYR A 176 -21.63 11.16 -5.51
C TYR A 176 -22.15 10.01 -4.64
N LYS A 177 -22.64 10.34 -3.44
CA LYS A 177 -23.06 9.38 -2.41
C LYS A 177 -22.00 8.30 -2.15
N THR A 178 -20.73 8.69 -2.19
CA THR A 178 -19.64 7.74 -1.95
C THR A 178 -19.61 7.36 -0.48
N ARG A 179 -19.60 6.05 -0.20
CA ARG A 179 -19.40 5.46 1.11
C ARG A 179 -18.37 4.35 1.02
N GLN A 180 -17.41 4.35 1.92
CA GLN A 180 -16.50 3.23 2.15
C GLN A 180 -16.53 2.87 3.63
N ASP A 181 -16.60 1.59 3.93
CA ASP A 181 -16.36 1.06 5.27
C ASP A 181 -15.35 -0.07 5.18
N ASP A 182 -14.33 -0.05 6.02
CA ASP A 182 -13.28 -1.06 5.99
C ASP A 182 -12.85 -1.52 7.39
N ILE A 183 -12.54 -2.80 7.49
CA ILE A 183 -12.04 -3.46 8.70
C ILE A 183 -10.72 -4.14 8.35
N GLU A 184 -9.71 -3.90 9.16
CA GLU A 184 -8.39 -4.53 9.07
C GLU A 184 -8.07 -5.16 10.41
N VAL A 185 -7.59 -6.39 10.41
CA VAL A 185 -7.14 -7.13 11.58
C VAL A 185 -5.86 -7.86 11.21
N GLN A 186 -4.83 -7.75 12.03
CA GLN A 186 -3.57 -8.44 11.81
C GLN A 186 -2.88 -8.80 13.12
N GLY A 187 -2.00 -9.78 13.05
CA GLY A 187 -1.12 -10.13 14.16
C GLY A 187 -0.21 -11.28 13.80
N SER A 188 0.76 -11.52 14.66
CA SER A 188 1.68 -12.64 14.60
C SER A 188 1.89 -13.17 16.02
N GLU A 189 1.68 -14.47 16.19
CA GLU A 189 1.86 -15.17 17.46
C GLU A 189 2.65 -16.46 17.22
N ASP A 190 3.80 -16.56 17.88
CA ASP A 190 4.80 -17.61 17.69
C ASP A 190 5.18 -17.84 16.22
N LYS A 191 4.61 -18.89 15.62
CA LYS A 191 4.89 -19.36 14.27
C LYS A 191 3.77 -19.07 13.29
N ILE A 192 2.70 -18.39 13.73
CA ILE A 192 1.53 -18.12 12.91
C ILE A 192 1.36 -16.61 12.78
N SER A 193 1.31 -16.15 11.54
CA SER A 193 0.96 -14.77 11.20
C SER A 193 -0.36 -14.75 10.46
N TYR A 194 -1.22 -13.79 10.78
CA TYR A 194 -2.53 -13.65 10.16
C TYR A 194 -2.82 -12.19 9.81
N TYR A 195 -3.52 -12.02 8.70
CA TYR A 195 -4.01 -10.76 8.18
C TYR A 195 -5.41 -10.97 7.60
N LEU A 196 -6.33 -10.07 7.92
CA LEU A 196 -7.68 -10.03 7.38
C LEU A 196 -8.05 -8.58 7.10
N TYR A 197 -8.50 -8.32 5.88
CA TYR A 197 -9.02 -7.04 5.46
C TYR A 197 -10.36 -7.22 4.74
N SER A 198 -11.31 -6.37 5.05
CA SER A 198 -12.62 -6.35 4.41
C SER A 198 -13.01 -4.92 4.09
N LYS A 199 -13.56 -4.69 2.90
CA LYS A 199 -13.99 -3.36 2.44
C LYS A 199 -15.35 -3.46 1.77
N TYR A 200 -16.25 -2.57 2.16
CA TYR A 200 -17.48 -2.24 1.45
C TYR A 200 -17.30 -0.86 0.82
N TYR A 201 -17.49 -0.74 -0.49
CA TYR A 201 -17.40 0.53 -1.22
C TYR A 201 -18.59 0.72 -2.15
N GLU A 202 -19.25 1.88 -2.06
CA GLU A 202 -20.40 2.24 -2.88
C GLU A 202 -20.27 3.69 -3.35
N THR A 203 -20.61 3.97 -4.61
CA THR A 203 -20.68 5.33 -5.18
C THR A 203 -21.63 5.36 -6.38
N GLU A 204 -22.31 6.49 -6.60
CA GLU A 204 -23.07 6.74 -7.85
C GLU A 204 -22.15 7.14 -9.01
N GLY A 205 -20.90 7.49 -8.70
CA GLY A 205 -19.91 7.94 -9.69
C GLY A 205 -20.23 9.31 -10.28
N TYR A 206 -19.26 9.88 -11.00
CA TYR A 206 -19.41 11.21 -11.58
C TYR A 206 -20.13 11.20 -12.93
N ARG A 207 -20.05 10.08 -13.68
CA ARG A 207 -20.67 9.91 -15.00
C ARG A 207 -22.05 9.26 -14.86
N ALA A 208 -22.92 9.51 -15.83
CA ALA A 208 -24.15 8.73 -15.95
C ALA A 208 -23.80 7.23 -16.10
N ASN A 209 -24.55 6.36 -15.42
CA ASN A 209 -24.34 4.91 -15.41
C ASN A 209 -22.94 4.46 -14.93
N SER A 210 -22.33 5.21 -13.99
CA SER A 210 -21.04 4.86 -13.39
C SER A 210 -21.12 4.43 -11.93
N ALA A 211 -22.31 4.03 -11.47
CA ALA A 211 -22.48 3.50 -10.13
C ALA A 211 -21.62 2.25 -9.94
N LEU A 212 -20.93 2.18 -8.80
CA LEU A 212 -20.03 1.09 -8.45
C LEU A 212 -20.33 0.63 -7.03
N LEU A 213 -20.48 -0.69 -6.88
CA LEU A 213 -20.52 -1.38 -5.60
C LEU A 213 -19.41 -2.44 -5.61
N SER A 214 -18.52 -2.39 -4.63
CA SER A 214 -17.46 -3.38 -4.42
C SER A 214 -17.52 -3.89 -2.98
N LYS A 215 -17.25 -5.18 -2.83
CA LYS A 215 -17.17 -5.91 -1.58
C LYS A 215 -15.95 -6.80 -1.65
N ASP A 216 -14.88 -6.37 -0.99
CA ASP A 216 -13.59 -7.02 -1.09
C ASP A 216 -13.25 -7.69 0.24
N ILE A 217 -12.70 -8.89 0.18
CA ILE A 217 -12.15 -9.61 1.33
C ILE A 217 -10.77 -10.11 0.93
N ASN A 218 -9.76 -9.76 1.73
CA ASN A 218 -8.40 -10.24 1.59
C ASN A 218 -8.00 -10.89 2.92
N ALA A 219 -7.48 -12.10 2.86
CA ALA A 219 -7.04 -12.82 4.03
C ALA A 219 -5.71 -13.50 3.73
N LYS A 220 -4.79 -13.49 4.69
CA LYS A 220 -3.49 -14.14 4.57
C LYS A 220 -3.14 -14.80 5.89
N ILE A 221 -2.71 -16.04 5.83
CA ILE A 221 -2.24 -16.82 6.98
C ILE A 221 -0.90 -17.42 6.58
N ASP A 222 0.14 -17.10 7.33
CA ASP A 222 1.48 -17.65 7.15
C ASP A 222 1.85 -18.50 8.37
N PHE A 223 2.43 -19.67 8.13
CA PHE A 223 2.92 -20.58 9.15
C PHE A 223 4.42 -20.84 8.95
N ASP A 224 5.21 -20.53 9.97
CA ASP A 224 6.67 -20.59 9.96
C ASP A 224 7.16 -21.70 10.92
N PRO A 225 7.06 -23.00 10.54
CA PRO A 225 7.42 -24.12 11.42
C PRO A 225 8.89 -24.11 11.85
N ALA A 226 9.77 -23.52 11.04
CA ALA A 226 11.19 -23.38 11.27
C ALA A 226 11.70 -22.07 10.61
N ASP A 227 12.83 -21.54 11.07
CA ASP A 227 13.37 -20.25 10.61
C ASP A 227 13.65 -20.15 9.11
N LEU A 228 13.72 -21.30 8.41
CA LEU A 228 13.99 -21.39 6.96
C LEU A 228 12.77 -21.83 6.13
N LEU A 229 11.62 -22.11 6.77
CA LEU A 229 10.44 -22.62 6.09
C LEU A 229 9.22 -21.77 6.47
N SER A 230 8.61 -21.16 5.45
CA SER A 230 7.36 -20.42 5.57
C SER A 230 6.31 -21.03 4.63
N LEU A 231 5.09 -21.21 5.13
CA LEU A 231 3.94 -21.75 4.40
C LEU A 231 2.78 -20.75 4.47
N GLY A 232 2.49 -20.08 3.35
CA GLY A 232 1.46 -19.05 3.27
C GLY A 232 0.22 -19.47 2.47
N ILE A 233 -0.95 -19.11 2.97
CA ILE A 233 -2.23 -19.15 2.26
C ILE A 233 -2.76 -17.72 2.19
N SER A 234 -3.09 -17.29 0.97
CA SER A 234 -3.50 -15.93 0.62
C SER A 234 -4.50 -16.01 -0.53
#